data_AF-A0A7K4AQZ8-F1
#
_entry.id   AF-A0A7K4AQZ8-F1
#
_cell.length_a   1.000
_cell.length_b   1.000
_cell.length_c   1.000
_cell.angle_alpha   90.00
_cell.angle_beta   90.00
_cell.angle_gamma   90.00
#
_symmetry.space_group_name_H-M   'P 1'
#
loop_
_entity.id
_entity.type
_entity.pdbx_description
1 polymer ?
#
loop_
_entity_poly.entity_id
_entity_poly.type
_entity_poly.pdbx_seq_one_letter_code
_entity_poly.pdbx_strand_id
1 'polypeptide(L)' 'MVCLPEIEKLDEKSIQKVRKLEEELGVVLIAYKPIYYADLKPDEVKKLQTIEKELGVRVLAYR' A
#
# COMPACT_ATOMS: atom_id res chain seq x y z
N MET A 1 14.55 -9.36 5.89
CA MET A 1 13.15 -9.78 6.09
C MET A 1 12.30 -8.85 5.24
N VAL A 2 11.70 -9.33 4.15
CA VAL A 2 10.82 -8.53 3.30
C VAL A 2 9.45 -8.57 3.96
N CYS A 3 9.00 -7.44 4.53
CA CYS A 3 7.68 -7.34 5.15
C CYS A 3 6.63 -7.26 4.03
N LEU A 4 6.11 -8.41 3.60
CA LEU A 4 4.92 -8.46 2.76
C LEU A 4 3.70 -8.35 3.68
N PRO A 5 2.85 -7.32 3.54
CA PRO A 5 1.59 -7.25 4.28
C PRO A 5 0.73 -8.47 3.94
N GLU A 6 0.04 -9.03 4.93
CA GLU A 6 -0.85 -10.17 4.72
C GLU A 6 -2.01 -9.76 3.82
N ILE A 7 -2.02 -10.33 2.61
CA ILE A 7 -3.09 -10.14 1.64
C ILE A 7 -4.25 -11.05 2.07
N GLU A 8 -5.36 -10.45 2.50
CA GLU A 8 -6.56 -11.22 2.83
C GLU A 8 -7.29 -11.65 1.54
N LYS A 9 -7.81 -12.87 1.53
CA LYS A 9 -8.63 -13.35 0.42
C LYS A 9 -10.01 -12.69 0.51
N LEU A 10 -10.23 -11.66 -0.30
CA LEU A 10 -11.56 -11.08 -0.50
C LEU A 10 -12.47 -12.10 -1.19
N ASP A 11 -13.73 -12.18 -0.78
CA ASP A 11 -14.79 -12.89 -1.50
C ASP A 11 -15.02 -12.30 -2.91
N GLU A 12 -15.52 -13.12 -3.84
CA GLU A 12 -15.78 -12.70 -5.23
C GLU A 12 -16.66 -11.45 -5.35
N LYS A 13 -17.67 -11.30 -4.47
CA LYS A 13 -18.54 -10.12 -4.43
C LYS A 13 -17.77 -8.85 -4.05
N SER A 14 -16.81 -8.95 -3.16
CA SER A 14 -15.98 -7.83 -2.70
C SER A 14 -14.96 -7.45 -3.78
N ILE A 15 -14.38 -8.44 -4.46
CA ILE A 15 -13.50 -8.21 -5.62
C ILE A 15 -14.23 -7.46 -6.73
N GLN A 16 -15.47 -7.85 -7.06
CA GLN A 16 -16.25 -7.16 -8.09
C GLN A 16 -16.54 -5.69 -7.74
N LYS A 17 -16.78 -5.37 -6.46
CA LYS A 17 -16.97 -3.99 -6.01
C LYS A 17 -15.68 -3.16 -6.17
N VAL A 18 -14.54 -3.71 -5.77
CA VAL A 18 -13.24 -3.04 -5.93
C VAL A 18 -12.93 -2.81 -7.40
N ARG A 19 -13.14 -3.81 -8.26
CA ARG A 19 -12.92 -3.68 -9.72
C ARG A 19 -13.77 -2.59 -10.37
N LYS A 20 -15.06 -2.51 -10.02
CA LYS A 20 -15.91 -1.42 -10.53
C LYS A 20 -15.36 -0.05 -10.13
N LEU A 21 -14.88 0.07 -8.89
CA LEU A 21 -14.26 1.30 -8.39
C LEU A 21 -12.93 1.60 -9.09
N GLU A 22 -12.10 0.59 -9.38
CA GLU A 22 -10.89 0.72 -10.19
C GLU A 22 -11.19 1.25 -11.60
N GLU A 23 -12.23 0.73 -12.25
CA GLU A 23 -12.69 1.18 -13.58
C GLU A 23 -13.22 2.62 -13.55
N GLU A 24 -14.00 2.98 -12.54
CA GLU A 24 -14.56 4.33 -12.37
C GLU A 24 -13.46 5.38 -12.13
N LEU A 25 -12.44 5.04 -11.34
CA LEU A 25 -11.36 5.95 -10.98
C LEU A 25 -10.18 5.91 -11.97
N GLY A 26 -10.10 4.88 -12.81
CA GLY A 26 -8.97 4.65 -13.70
C GLY A 26 -7.66 4.34 -12.96
N VAL A 27 -7.75 3.76 -11.76
CA VAL A 27 -6.60 3.42 -10.91
C VAL A 27 -6.64 1.96 -10.48
N VAL A 28 -5.48 1.43 -10.09
CA VAL A 28 -5.38 0.10 -9.47
C VAL A 28 -5.44 0.26 -7.95
N LEU A 29 -6.35 -0.45 -7.31
CA LEU A 29 -6.57 -0.42 -5.87
C LEU A 29 -6.02 -1.69 -5.25
N ILE A 30 -5.22 -1.54 -4.21
CA ILE A 30 -4.68 -2.67 -3.45
C ILE A 30 -5.39 -2.74 -2.11
N ALA A 31 -6.11 -3.83 -1.88
CA ALA A 31 -6.78 -4.10 -0.61
C ALA A 31 -5.78 -4.73 0.38
N TYR A 32 -5.48 -4.00 1.45
CA TYR A 32 -4.77 -4.51 2.61
C TYR A 32 -5.73 -4.65 3.79
N LYS A 33 -5.41 -5.56 4.72
CA LYS A 33 -6.05 -5.56 6.04
C LYS A 33 -5.89 -4.17 6.69
N PRO A 34 -6.81 -3.75 7.56
CA PRO A 34 -6.62 -2.53 8.33
C PRO A 34 -5.38 -2.68 9.23
N ILE A 35 -4.29 -2.04 8.81
CA ILE A 35 -3.02 -1.93 9.55
C ILE A 35 -2.74 -0.46 9.83
N TYR A 36 -2.14 -0.21 11.00
CA TYR A 36 -1.76 1.14 11.39
C TYR A 36 -0.53 1.55 10.60
N TYR A 37 -0.63 2.61 9.81
CA TYR A 37 0.55 3.22 9.21
C TYR A 37 1.51 3.67 10.31
N ALA A 38 2.81 3.49 10.07
CA ALA A 38 3.81 3.99 10.99
C ALA A 38 3.80 5.52 10.98
N ASP A 39 3.60 6.12 12.15
CA ASP A 39 3.75 7.56 12.33
C ASP A 39 5.24 7.90 12.28
N LEU A 40 5.69 8.40 11.12
CA LEU A 40 7.07 8.74 10.84
C LEU A 40 7.27 10.25 10.96
N LYS A 41 8.37 10.64 11.61
CA LYS A 41 8.77 12.05 11.66
C LYS A 41 9.19 12.54 10.27
N PRO A 42 9.14 13.85 10.00
CA PRO A 42 9.54 14.42 8.71
C PRO A 42 10.95 13.99 8.25
N ASP A 43 11.91 13.88 9.19
CA ASP A 43 13.27 13.44 8.88
C ASP A 43 13.35 11.95 8.49
N GLU A 44 12.49 11.11 9.03
CA GLU A 44 12.40 9.68 8.69
C GLU A 44 11.74 9.49 7.32
N VAL A 45 10.71 10.30 7.02
CA VAL A 45 10.09 10.33 5.69
C VAL A 45 11.09 10.75 4.62
N LYS A 46 11.95 11.74 4.89
CA LYS A 46 13.03 12.13 3.95
C LYS A 46 14.00 10.99 3.65
N LYS A 47 14.41 10.23 4.67
CA LYS A 47 15.29 9.06 4.48
C LYS A 47 14.61 8.00 3.61
N LEU A 48 13.32 7.76 3.85
CA LEU A 48 12.50 6.87 3.04
C LEU A 48 12.44 7.32 1.58
N GLN A 49 12.16 8.60 1.33
CA GLN A 49 12.12 9.17 -0.02
C GLN A 49 13.47 9.10 -0.75
N THR A 50 14.59 9.25 -0.04
CA THR A 50 15.92 9.06 -0.63
C THR A 50 16.10 7.63 -1.12
N ILE A 51 15.77 6.64 -0.27
CA ILE A 51 15.85 5.21 -0.63
C ILE A 51 14.88 4.87 -1.77
N GLU A 52 13.67 5.41 -1.76
CA GLU A 52 12.70 5.25 -2.86
C GLU A 52 13.25 5.74 -4.20
N LYS A 53 13.94 6.89 -4.20
CA LYS A 53 14.56 7.44 -5.40
C LYS A 53 15.75 6.61 -5.87
N GLU A 54 16.58 6.14 -4.96
CA GLU A 54 17.75 5.31 -5.27
C GLU A 54 17.37 3.96 -5.85
N LEU A 55 16.31 3.34 -5.31
CA LEU A 55 15.86 2.00 -5.70
C LEU A 55 14.80 2.01 -6.80
N GLY A 56 14.19 3.18 -7.11
CA GLY A 56 13.11 3.29 -8.09
C GLY A 56 11.81 2.61 -7.65
N VAL A 57 11.59 2.47 -6.34
CA VAL A 57 10.42 1.79 -5.75
C VAL A 57 9.65 2.75 -4.84
N ARG A 58 8.41 2.37 -4.50
CA ARG A 58 7.66 3.00 -3.40
C ARG A 58 7.67 2.09 -2.19
N VAL A 59 7.92 2.65 -1.02
CA VAL A 59 8.03 1.91 0.24
C VAL A 59 6.94 2.40 1.18
N LEU A 60 6.14 1.46 1.68
CA LEU A 60 5.07 1.73 2.65
C LEU A 60 5.54 1.33 4.04
N ALA A 61 5.38 2.23 5.01
CA ALA A 61 5.72 1.98 6.39
C ALA A 61 4.48 1.62 7.21
N TYR A 62 4.40 0.36 7.62
CA TYR A 62 3.33 -0.19 8.46
C TYR A 62 3.86 -0.52 9.87
N ARG A 63 2.96 -0.59 10.86
CA ARG A 63 3.19 -1.17 12.18
C ARG A 63 2.51 -2.52 12.32
#